data_AF-A0A2K3LLM4-F1
#
_entry.id   AF-A0A2K3LLM4-F1
#
_cell.length_a   1.000
_cell.length_b   1.000
_cell.length_c   1.000
_cell.angle_alpha   90.00
_cell.angle_beta   90.00
_cell.angle_gamma   90.00
#
_symmetry.space_group_name_H-M   'P 1'
#
loop_
_entity.id
_entity.type
_entity.pdbx_description
1 polymer ?
#
loop_
_entity_poly.entity_id
_entity_poly.type
_entity_poly.pdbx_seq_one_letter_code
_entity_poly.pdbx_strand_id
1 'polypeptide(L)' 'MNRYVFGITHVPRLEDWPVMPVEHIGFMLMPHGFFNCSPAVDVPPNSCEVESKDTDIKDNGASKPIQSGLVSKL' A
#
# COMPACT_ATOMS: atom_id res chain seq x y z
N MET A 1 -10.60 32.50 -1.21
CA MET A 1 -10.21 31.32 -1.99
C MET A 1 -9.30 30.47 -1.11
N ASN A 2 -9.77 29.29 -0.69
CA ASN A 2 -9.01 28.43 0.22
C ASN A 2 -8.07 27.54 -0.59
N ARG A 3 -6.83 27.40 -0.12
CA ARG A 3 -5.79 26.55 -0.74
C ARG A 3 -5.31 25.53 0.29
N TYR A 4 -4.99 24.33 -0.20
CA TYR A 4 -4.32 23.30 0.59
C TYR A 4 -2.79 23.51 0.51
N VAL A 5 -2.10 23.44 1.65
CA VAL A 5 -0.65 23.57 1.76
C VAL A 5 -0.10 22.31 2.42
N PHE A 6 0.98 21.76 1.86
CA PHE A 6 1.57 20.50 2.31
C PHE A 6 3.10 20.52 2.13
N GLY A 7 3.81 19.84 3.03
CA GLY A 7 5.27 19.78 3.04
C GLY A 7 5.79 18.96 4.23
N ILE A 8 7.10 18.75 4.29
CA ILE A 8 7.80 18.08 5.40
C ILE A 8 8.61 19.08 6.23
N THR A 9 8.84 18.74 7.49
CA THR A 9 9.91 19.34 8.31
C THR A 9 11.01 18.30 8.46
N HIS A 10 12.14 18.48 7.76
CA HIS A 10 13.25 17.54 7.78
C HIS A 10 14.21 17.85 8.93
N VAL A 11 14.36 16.91 9.87
CA VAL A 11 15.38 16.96 10.93
C VAL A 11 16.54 16.06 10.51
N PRO A 12 17.72 16.62 10.15
CA PRO A 12 18.84 15.85 9.60
C PRO A 12 19.34 14.75 10.56
N ARG A 13 19.75 13.62 10.01
CA ARG A 13 20.28 12.45 10.73
C ARG A 13 21.67 12.05 10.20
N LEU A 14 22.36 11.16 10.90
CA LEU A 14 23.71 10.72 10.48
C LEU A 14 23.65 9.91 9.18
N GLU A 15 22.56 9.19 8.98
CA GLU A 15 22.30 8.37 7.80
C GLU A 15 22.17 9.20 6.51
N ASP A 16 21.94 10.50 6.62
CA ASP A 16 21.79 11.41 5.47
C ASP A 16 23.14 11.78 4.82
N TRP A 17 24.25 11.31 5.37
CA TRP A 17 25.61 11.62 4.92
C TRP A 17 26.39 10.34 4.55
N PRO A 18 27.12 10.23 3.42
CA PRO A 18 27.23 10.94 2.14
C PRO A 18 26.15 11.83 1.55
N VAL A 19 25.00 11.18 1.54
CA VAL A 19 24.01 11.28 0.51
C VAL A 19 22.74 10.84 1.19
N MET A 20 21.80 11.75 1.24
CA MET A 20 20.49 11.49 1.81
C MET A 20 19.76 10.45 0.96
N PRO A 21 19.22 9.37 1.56
CA PRO A 21 18.26 8.51 0.90
C PRO A 21 17.01 9.31 0.45
N VAL A 22 16.30 8.81 -0.56
CA VAL A 22 15.12 9.50 -1.08
C VAL A 22 13.96 9.43 -0.09
N GLU A 23 13.39 10.60 0.25
CA GLU A 23 12.14 10.71 1.01
C GLU A 23 10.99 11.04 0.05
N HIS A 24 9.88 10.30 0.15
CA HIS A 24 8.68 10.49 -0.68
C HIS A 24 7.52 11.05 0.15
N ILE A 25 6.91 12.12 -0.37
CA ILE A 25 5.74 12.77 0.20
C ILE A 25 4.74 13.06 -0.93
N GLY A 26 3.46 12.78 -0.69
CA GLY A 26 2.40 13.02 -1.67
C GLY A 26 1.01 12.98 -1.04
N PHE A 27 0.01 13.40 -1.80
CA PHE A 27 -1.40 13.25 -1.44
C PHE A 27 -2.16 12.64 -2.61
N MET A 28 -3.27 11.99 -2.31
CA MET A 28 -4.14 11.41 -3.32
C MET A 28 -5.53 12.03 -3.20
N LEU A 29 -6.07 12.46 -4.34
CA LEU A 29 -7.45 12.88 -4.43
C LEU A 29 -8.28 11.66 -4.81
N MET A 30 -9.10 11.18 -3.87
CA MET A 30 -9.98 10.05 -4.13
C MET A 30 -11.39 10.54 -4.46
N PRO A 31 -11.99 10.10 -5.57
CA PRO A 31 -13.37 10.42 -5.87
C PRO A 31 -14.29 9.71 -4.87
N HIS A 32 -15.20 10.46 -4.23
CA HIS A 32 -16.21 9.91 -3.33
C HIS A 32 -17.61 10.21 -3.89
N GLY A 33 -18.40 9.16 -4.16
CA GLY A 33 -19.72 9.31 -4.78
C GLY A 33 -19.69 9.81 -6.23
N PHE A 34 -18.55 9.68 -6.93
CA PHE A 34 -18.39 10.14 -8.31
C PHE A 34 -18.84 9.10 -9.35
N PHE A 35 -18.60 7.81 -9.07
CA PHE A 35 -18.98 6.70 -9.96
C PHE A 35 -20.13 5.90 -9.35
N ASN A 36 -20.98 5.32 -10.21
CA ASN A 36 -22.09 4.45 -9.79
C ASN A 36 -21.64 3.05 -9.33
N CYS A 37 -20.45 2.62 -9.76
CA CYS A 37 -19.79 1.37 -9.40
C CYS A 37 -18.27 1.53 -9.58
N SER A 38 -17.49 0.49 -9.25
CA SER A 38 -16.03 0.53 -9.41
C SER A 38 -15.64 0.87 -10.85
N PRO A 39 -14.78 1.89 -11.09
CA PRO A 39 -14.35 2.24 -12.44
C PRO A 39 -13.47 1.16 -13.10
N ALA A 40 -12.97 0.19 -12.33
CA ALA A 40 -12.14 -0.91 -12.83
C ALA A 40 -12.92 -2.23 -13.01
N VAL A 41 -14.27 -2.19 -13.01
CA VAL A 41 -15.10 -3.40 -13.02
C VAL A 41 -14.89 -4.29 -14.26
N ASP A 42 -14.60 -3.69 -15.42
CA ASP A 42 -14.39 -4.41 -16.68
C ASP A 42 -12.91 -4.76 -16.95
N VAL A 43 -12.02 -4.50 -15.98
CA VAL A 43 -10.59 -4.80 -16.12
C VAL A 43 -10.38 -6.29 -15.87
N PRO A 44 -9.87 -7.06 -16.85
CA PRO A 44 -9.62 -8.49 -16.66
C PRO A 44 -8.55 -8.70 -15.58
N PRO A 45 -8.64 -9.79 -14.80
CA PRO A 45 -7.60 -10.15 -13.82
C PRO A 45 -6.28 -10.45 -14.54
N ASN A 46 -5.18 -10.37 -13.81
CA ASN A 46 -3.90 -10.74 -14.42
C ASN A 46 -3.87 -12.24 -14.74
N SER A 47 -3.05 -12.62 -15.72
CA SER A 47 -2.96 -14.00 -16.20
C SER A 47 -2.34 -14.98 -15.19
N CYS A 48 -1.72 -14.49 -14.11
CA CYS A 48 -1.01 -15.30 -13.11
C CYS A 48 -1.89 -15.68 -11.91
N GLU A 49 -3.08 -15.10 -11.78
CA GLU A 49 -4.02 -15.33 -10.66
C GLU A 49 -5.05 -16.44 -10.91
N VAL A 50 -5.11 -16.98 -12.13
CA VAL A 50 -6.18 -17.90 -12.57
C VAL A 50 -5.99 -19.33 -12.02
N GLU A 51 -4.89 -19.65 -11.33
CA GLU A 51 -4.55 -21.02 -10.90
C GLU A 51 -4.90 -21.37 -9.44
N SER A 52 -5.70 -20.57 -8.71
CA SER A 52 -6.13 -20.95 -7.35
C SER A 52 -7.49 -20.40 -6.96
N LYS A 53 -8.56 -20.97 -7.52
CA LYS A 53 -9.86 -20.97 -6.83
C LYS A 53 -10.84 -22.06 -7.30
N ASP A 54 -10.34 -23.27 -7.45
CA ASP A 54 -11.17 -24.48 -7.37
C ASP A 54 -10.68 -25.30 -6.17
N THR A 55 -11.17 -25.00 -4.96
CA THR A 55 -11.35 -25.97 -3.85
C THR A 55 -11.92 -25.30 -2.60
N ASP A 56 -13.12 -25.77 -2.23
CA ASP A 56 -13.64 -26.01 -0.88
C ASP A 56 -14.25 -24.88 -0.02
N ILE A 57 -15.58 -24.95 0.07
CA ILE A 57 -16.35 -24.62 1.26
C ILE A 57 -16.00 -25.65 2.36
N LYS A 58 -15.22 -25.28 3.39
CA LYS A 58 -15.36 -25.85 4.75
C LYS A 58 -14.56 -25.09 5.84
N ASP A 59 -15.32 -24.63 6.84
CA ASP A 59 -15.06 -24.53 8.28
C ASP A 59 -13.85 -23.77 8.88
N ASN A 60 -14.20 -22.95 9.88
CA ASN A 60 -13.45 -22.37 11.00
C ASN A 60 -11.94 -22.64 11.16
N GLY A 61 -11.15 -21.57 11.38
CA GLY A 61 -9.87 -21.66 12.10
C GLY A 61 -8.87 -20.52 11.87
N ALA A 62 -8.87 -19.53 12.77
CA ALA A 62 -7.74 -18.66 13.15
C ALA A 62 -6.84 -18.03 12.05
N SER A 63 -7.08 -16.75 11.74
CA SER A 63 -6.11 -15.92 11.02
C SER A 63 -5.37 -14.98 11.97
N LYS A 64 -4.17 -15.37 12.43
CA LYS A 64 -2.94 -14.55 12.52
C LYS A 64 -1.73 -15.49 12.56
N PRO A 65 -0.64 -15.15 11.84
CA PRO A 65 0.42 -14.47 12.58
C PRO A 65 0.88 -13.18 11.92
N ILE A 66 1.07 -12.21 12.79
CA ILE A 66 1.81 -10.96 12.60
C ILE A 66 3.23 -11.33 12.16
N GLN A 67 3.63 -10.99 10.93
CA GLN A 67 5.04 -11.03 10.53
C GLN A 67 5.74 -9.77 11.04
N SER A 68 6.18 -9.83 12.29
CA SER A 68 7.16 -8.92 12.87
C SER A 68 8.48 -9.65 12.94
N GLY A 69 9.52 -9.13 12.29
CA GLY A 69 10.90 -9.50 12.59
C GLY A 69 11.79 -9.57 11.37
N LEU A 70 12.24 -8.41 10.87
CA LEU A 70 13.53 -8.29 10.21
C LEU A 70 14.59 -8.83 11.17
N VAL A 71 15.08 -10.04 10.92
CA VAL A 71 16.32 -10.53 11.51
C VAL A 71 17.34 -10.61 10.40
N SER A 72 18.32 -9.72 10.44
CA SER A 72 19.62 -9.95 9.81
C SER A 72 20.66 -9.36 10.74
N LYS A 73 21.24 -10.25 11.55
CA LYS A 73 22.54 -10.10 12.19
C LYS A 73 23.50 -10.99 11.40
N LEU A 74 24.48 -10.40 10.73
CA LEU A 74 25.89 -10.40 11.15
C LEU A 74 26.64 -9.36 10.32
#